data_AF-A0A1F9B8A4-F1
#
_entry.id   AF-A0A1F9B8A4-F1
#
_cell.length_a   1.000
_cell.length_b   1.000
_cell.length_c   1.000
_cell.angle_alpha   90.00
_cell.angle_beta   90.00
_cell.angle_gamma   90.00
#
_symmetry.space_group_name_H-M   'P 1'
#
loop_
_entity.id
_entity.type
_entity.pdbx_description
1 polymer ?
#
loop_
_entity_poly.entity_id
_entity_poly.type
_entity_poly.pdbx_seq_one_letter_code
_entity_poly.pdbx_strand_id
1 'polypeptide(L)'
;MKIKIILLGIVTFILLVLYSYFVADTVVTKITDAQMTKVDGRFMIATDYRPFVNYDAKYRLKFNSGTVQNDAIKLRGQMVKIKKYGWRIPLFSMYENIVKIEEEKGTPKENGGR
;
A
#
# COMPACT_ATOMS: atom_id res chain seq x y z
N MET A 1 -36.78 1.95 -21.82
CA MET A 1 -36.52 1.43 -20.45
C MET A 1 -35.33 0.46 -20.40
N LYS A 2 -35.23 -0.56 -21.26
CA LYS A 2 -34.14 -1.56 -21.24
C LYS A 2 -32.73 -0.95 -21.30
N ILE A 3 -32.49 0.01 -22.20
CA ILE A 3 -31.18 0.69 -22.33
C ILE A 3 -30.79 1.47 -21.06
N LYS A 4 -31.74 2.13 -20.39
CA LYS A 4 -31.47 2.85 -19.14
C LYS A 4 -31.05 1.90 -18.01
N ILE A 5 -31.62 0.69 -17.95
CA ILE A 5 -31.25 -0.34 -16.97
C ILE A 5 -29.84 -0.88 -17.26
N ILE A 6 -29.51 -1.13 -18.53
CA ILE A 6 -28.18 -1.57 -18.93
C ILE A 6 -27.13 -0.51 -18.59
N LEU A 7 -27.39 0.77 -18.93
CA LEU A 7 -26.50 1.87 -18.58
C LEU A 7 -26.32 2.01 -17.07
N LEU A 8 -27.41 1.89 -16.30
CA LEU A 8 -27.33 1.92 -14.84
C LEU A 8 -26.46 0.77 -14.31
N GLY A 9 -26.63 -0.45 -14.83
CA GLY A 9 -25.81 -1.60 -14.46
C GLY A 9 -24.32 -1.38 -14.76
N ILE A 10 -23.97 -0.82 -15.92
CA ILE A 10 -22.58 -0.49 -16.27
C ILE A 10 -22.00 0.55 -15.33
N VAL A 11 -22.75 1.62 -15.04
CA VAL A 11 -22.31 2.67 -14.10
C VAL A 11 -22.09 2.09 -12.71
N THR A 12 -23.02 1.27 -12.20
CA THR A 12 -22.86 0.60 -10.91
C THR A 12 -21.64 -0.32 -10.89
N PHE A 13 -21.41 -1.09 -11.95
CA PHE A 13 -20.24 -1.95 -12.05
C PHE A 13 -18.93 -1.16 -12.05
N ILE A 14 -18.85 -0.06 -12.81
CA ILE A 14 -17.68 0.84 -12.82
C ILE A 14 -17.44 1.41 -11.41
N LEU A 15 -18.49 1.86 -10.72
CA LEU A 15 -18.38 2.37 -9.36
C LEU A 15 -17.85 1.32 -8.38
N LEU A 16 -18.30 0.07 -8.47
CA LEU A 16 -17.82 -1.03 -7.63
C LEU A 16 -16.34 -1.36 -7.91
N VAL A 17 -15.94 -1.36 -9.19
CA VAL A 17 -14.55 -1.56 -9.60
C VAL A 17 -13.65 -0.46 -9.04
N LEU A 18 -14.05 0.81 -9.19
CA LEU A 18 -13.31 1.94 -8.63
C LEU A 18 -13.26 1.85 -7.10
N TYR A 19 -14.37 1.53 -6.44
CA TYR A 19 -14.41 1.34 -4.99
C TYR A 19 -13.39 0.30 -4.53
N SER A 20 -13.33 -0.88 -5.18
CA SER A 20 -12.35 -1.93 -4.87
C SER A 20 -10.90 -1.46 -5.02
N TYR A 21 -10.60 -0.68 -6.05
CA TYR A 21 -9.25 -0.13 -6.25
C TYR A 21 -8.89 0.94 -5.20
N PHE A 22 -9.85 1.82 -4.88
CA PHE A 22 -9.58 2.96 -4.03
C PHE A 22 -9.63 2.62 -2.56
N VAL A 23 -10.46 1.69 -2.08
CA VAL A 23 -10.63 1.45 -0.64
C VAL A 23 -9.37 0.85 -0.03
N ALA A 24 -8.99 1.39 1.13
CA ALA A 24 -7.78 0.96 1.80
C ALA A 24 -8.07 -0.25 2.69
N ASP A 25 -7.20 -1.24 2.57
CA ASP A 25 -7.19 -2.48 3.33
C ASP A 25 -5.92 -2.53 4.21
N THR A 26 -5.90 -3.41 5.21
CA THR A 26 -4.80 -3.50 6.17
C THR A 26 -4.24 -4.90 6.22
N VAL A 27 -2.93 -5.03 6.14
CA VAL A 27 -2.21 -6.31 6.22
C VAL A 27 -1.15 -6.24 7.31
N VAL A 28 -0.99 -7.35 8.02
CA VAL A 28 0.09 -7.54 9.00
C VAL A 28 1.20 -8.32 8.32
N THR A 29 2.42 -7.79 8.32
CA THR A 29 3.58 -8.41 7.66
C THR A 29 4.89 -7.87 8.24
N LYS A 30 5.99 -8.60 8.04
CA LYS A 30 7.34 -8.15 8.42
C LYS A 30 7.95 -7.33 7.30
N ILE A 31 8.54 -6.17 7.61
CA ILE A 31 9.36 -5.42 6.63
C ILE A 31 10.73 -6.08 6.54
N THR A 32 11.09 -6.57 5.36
CA THR A 32 12.40 -7.19 5.13
C THR A 32 13.42 -6.16 4.65
N ASP A 33 13.00 -5.24 3.80
CA ASP A 33 13.84 -4.17 3.27
C ASP A 33 13.03 -2.94 2.87
N ALA A 34 13.65 -1.77 2.93
CA ALA A 34 13.05 -0.50 2.54
C ALA A 34 14.09 0.37 1.83
N GLN A 35 13.83 0.72 0.57
CA GLN A 35 14.80 1.47 -0.24
C GLN A 35 14.84 2.95 0.15
N MET A 36 16.04 3.53 0.22
CA MET A 36 16.20 4.97 0.51
C MET A 36 15.97 5.85 -0.71
N THR A 37 16.13 5.30 -1.91
CA THR A 37 15.98 6.01 -3.19
C THR A 37 14.64 5.66 -3.84
N LYS A 38 14.10 6.61 -4.61
CA LYS A 38 12.92 6.37 -5.43
C LYS A 38 13.32 5.68 -6.73
N VAL A 39 12.62 4.62 -7.09
CA VAL A 39 12.67 4.01 -8.43
C VAL A 39 11.42 4.46 -9.18
N ASP A 40 11.60 5.12 -10.33
CA ASP A 40 10.50 5.72 -11.11
C ASP A 40 9.58 6.63 -10.29
N GLY A 41 10.16 7.45 -9.40
CA GLY A 41 9.41 8.38 -8.55
C GLY A 41 8.64 7.74 -7.39
N ARG A 42 8.81 6.43 -7.15
CA ARG A 42 8.13 5.67 -6.09
C ARG A 42 9.16 5.00 -5.18
N PHE A 43 8.86 4.92 -3.88
CA PHE A 43 9.65 4.10 -2.98
C PHE A 43 9.18 2.65 -3.04
N MET A 44 10.10 1.70 -2.88
CA MET A 44 9.79 0.28 -2.78
C MET A 44 10.06 -0.23 -1.38
N ILE A 45 9.13 -1.03 -0.85
CA ILE A 45 9.21 -1.67 0.46
C ILE A 45 8.99 -3.16 0.26
N ALA A 46 9.99 -3.96 0.61
CA ALA A 46 9.91 -5.42 0.58
C ALA A 46 9.39 -5.94 1.92
N THR A 47 8.51 -6.95 1.84
CA THR A 47 7.94 -7.61 3.02
C THR A 47 7.88 -9.10 2.80
N ASP A 48 7.68 -9.87 3.88
CA ASP A 48 7.54 -11.33 3.80
C ASP A 48 6.28 -11.76 3.02
N TYR A 49 5.29 -10.87 2.90
CA TYR A 49 4.07 -11.15 2.14
C TYR A 49 4.22 -10.83 0.65
N ARG A 50 4.54 -9.57 0.32
CA ARG A 50 4.77 -9.09 -1.05
C ARG A 50 5.42 -7.71 -1.05
N PRO A 51 6.05 -7.30 -2.16
CA PRO A 51 6.53 -5.94 -2.32
C PRO A 51 5.38 -4.94 -2.43
N PHE A 52 5.58 -3.78 -1.81
CA PHE A 52 4.70 -2.63 -1.86
C PHE A 52 5.42 -1.42 -2.43
N VAL A 53 4.63 -0.45 -2.90
CA VAL A 53 5.14 0.87 -3.27
C VAL A 53 4.62 1.95 -2.34
N ASN A 54 5.36 3.04 -2.24
CA ASN A 54 4.95 4.23 -1.49
C ASN A 54 5.23 5.48 -2.33
N TYR A 55 4.18 6.21 -2.66
CA TYR A 55 4.25 7.49 -3.37
C TYR A 55 3.13 8.45 -2.93
N ASP A 56 3.31 9.73 -3.25
CA ASP A 56 2.34 10.78 -2.94
C ASP A 56 1.11 10.66 -3.84
N ALA A 57 -0.07 10.64 -3.24
CA ALA A 57 -1.33 10.49 -3.94
C ALA A 57 -2.20 11.73 -3.70
N LYS A 58 -2.15 12.68 -4.65
CA LYS A 58 -2.86 13.97 -4.59
C LYS A 58 -4.37 13.80 -4.37
N TYR A 59 -5.01 12.87 -5.08
CA TYR A 59 -6.44 12.59 -4.96
C TYR A 59 -6.85 12.02 -3.59
N ARG A 60 -5.89 11.56 -2.80
CA ARG A 60 -6.08 11.04 -1.43
C ARG A 60 -5.52 11.99 -0.37
N LEU A 61 -5.09 13.19 -0.76
CA LEU A 61 -4.39 14.16 0.10
C LEU A 61 -3.19 13.57 0.84
N LYS A 62 -2.56 12.55 0.25
CA LYS A 62 -1.39 11.87 0.81
C LYS A 62 -0.14 12.52 0.24
N PHE A 63 0.50 13.38 1.03
CA PHE A 63 1.76 14.08 0.70
C PHE A 63 2.90 13.72 1.65
N ASN A 64 2.74 12.63 2.40
CA ASN A 64 3.64 12.19 3.45
C ASN A 64 4.46 10.94 3.05
N SER A 65 4.71 10.72 1.75
CA SER A 65 5.49 9.55 1.31
C SER A 65 6.87 9.49 1.96
N GLY A 66 7.54 10.62 2.18
CA GLY A 66 8.81 10.68 2.89
C GLY A 66 8.71 10.21 4.35
N THR A 67 7.68 10.62 5.08
CA THR A 67 7.44 10.17 6.47
C THR A 67 7.18 8.68 6.53
N VAL A 68 6.29 8.17 5.67
CA VAL A 68 5.97 6.73 5.59
C VAL A 68 7.21 5.92 5.22
N GLN A 69 8.09 6.46 4.38
CA GLN A 69 9.34 5.78 4.04
C GLN A 69 10.31 5.72 5.22
N ASN A 70 10.45 6.83 5.96
CA ASN A 70 11.27 6.85 7.17
C ASN A 70 10.73 5.86 8.21
N ASP A 71 9.42 5.73 8.35
CA ASP A 71 8.79 4.75 9.23
C ASP A 71 9.09 3.32 8.75
N ALA A 72 9.02 3.05 7.44
CA ALA A 72 9.38 1.74 6.88
C ALA A 72 10.84 1.35 7.17
N ILE A 73 11.77 2.31 7.07
CA ILE A 73 13.19 2.10 7.36
C ILE A 73 13.41 1.83 8.86
N LYS A 74 12.76 2.60 9.74
CA LYS A 74 12.86 2.42 11.21
C LYS A 74 12.30 1.09 11.68
N LEU A 75 11.23 0.62 11.04
CA LEU A 75 10.52 -0.62 11.39
C LEU A 75 11.01 -1.84 10.61
N ARG A 76 12.14 -1.71 9.90
CA ARG A 76 12.76 -2.84 9.22
C ARG A 76 13.07 -3.96 10.20
N GLY A 77 12.75 -5.19 9.83
CA GLY A 77 12.90 -6.37 10.66
C GLY A 77 11.79 -6.59 11.67
N GLN A 78 10.77 -5.72 11.75
CA GLN A 78 9.67 -5.85 12.70
C GLN A 78 8.36 -6.21 12.00
N MET A 79 7.45 -6.83 12.77
CA MET A 79 6.06 -7.01 12.33
C MET A 79 5.33 -5.67 12.41
N VAL A 80 4.72 -5.31 11.29
CA VAL A 80 4.01 -4.05 11.14
C VAL A 80 2.64 -4.28 10.53
N LYS A 81 1.74 -3.38 10.88
CA LYS A 81 0.43 -3.24 10.28
C LYS A 81 0.51 -2.20 9.17
N ILE A 82 0.42 -2.66 7.92
CA ILE A 82 0.49 -1.83 6.72
C ILE A 82 -0.93 -1.58 6.20
N LYS A 83 -1.34 -0.31 6.18
CA LYS A 83 -2.55 0.12 5.48
C LYS A 83 -2.21 0.44 4.04
N LYS A 84 -2.85 -0.22 3.08
CA LYS A 84 -2.54 -0.18 1.65
C LYS A 84 -3.82 -0.05 0.80
N TYR A 85 -3.69 0.35 -0.45
CA TYR A 85 -4.79 0.33 -1.41
C TYR A 85 -4.27 0.08 -2.83
N GLY A 86 -5.19 -0.08 -3.78
CA GLY A 86 -4.89 -0.41 -5.16
C GLY A 86 -4.82 -1.92 -5.37
N TRP A 87 -4.37 -2.30 -6.56
CA TRP A 87 -4.27 -3.71 -6.94
C TRP A 87 -2.84 -4.11 -7.23
N ARG A 88 -2.55 -5.37 -6.95
CA ARG A 88 -1.34 -6.04 -7.43
C ARG A 88 -1.66 -6.63 -8.80
N ILE A 89 -1.10 -6.03 -9.85
CA ILE A 89 -1.15 -6.61 -11.21
C ILE A 89 0.29 -6.84 -11.68
N PRO A 90 0.81 -8.08 -11.58
CA PRO A 90 2.18 -8.41 -11.97
C PRO A 90 2.52 -8.05 -13.40
N LEU A 91 1.60 -8.29 -14.35
CA LEU A 91 1.80 -8.06 -15.77
C LEU A 91 2.11 -6.59 -16.11
N PHE A 92 1.57 -5.65 -15.32
CA PHE A 92 1.75 -4.21 -15.54
C PHE A 92 2.69 -3.57 -14.50
N SER A 93 3.44 -4.37 -13.74
CA SER A 93 4.29 -3.87 -12.64
C SER A 93 3.53 -2.94 -11.68
N MET A 94 2.23 -3.21 -11.46
CA MET A 94 1.40 -2.47 -10.52
C MET A 94 1.48 -3.13 -9.15
N TYR A 95 1.83 -2.32 -8.17
CA TYR A 95 1.94 -2.69 -6.77
C TYR A 95 0.97 -1.86 -5.95
N GLU A 96 0.54 -2.39 -4.82
CA GLU A 96 -0.35 -1.67 -3.90
C GLU A 96 0.43 -0.52 -3.24
N ASN A 97 -0.23 0.62 -3.09
CA ASN A 97 0.36 1.82 -2.48
C ASN A 97 0.11 1.82 -0.97
N ILE A 98 1.18 1.98 -0.19
CA ILE A 98 1.10 2.11 1.27
C ILE A 98 0.57 3.49 1.62
N VAL A 99 -0.38 3.54 2.54
CA VAL A 99 -0.93 4.76 3.15
C VAL A 99 -0.25 5.05 4.48
N LYS A 100 -0.07 4.01 5.29
CA LYS A 100 0.42 4.12 6.66
C LYS A 100 1.06 2.81 7.08
N ILE A 101 2.07 2.90 7.92
CA ILE A 101 2.71 1.77 8.59
C ILE A 101 2.60 2.02 10.08
N GLU A 102 2.17 1.02 10.83
CA GLU A 102 2.07 1.06 12.28
C GLU A 102 2.79 -0.14 12.87
N GLU A 103 3.48 0.02 13.99
CA GLU A 103 4.02 -1.10 14.75
C GLU A 103 2.89 -2.02 15.21
N GLU A 104 3.05 -3.33 15.04
CA GLU A 104 2.14 -4.28 15.66
C GLU A 104 2.47 -4.41 17.15
N LYS A 105 1.56 -3.95 18.00
CA LYS A 105 1.67 -4.07 19.47
C LYS A 105 1.62 -5.54 19.86
N GLY A 106 2.78 -6.17 19.98
CA GLY A 106 2.91 -7.57 20.40
C GLY A 106 4.23 -8.23 19.99
N THR A 107 4.96 -7.68 19.02
CA THR A 107 6.24 -8.23 18.59
C THR A 107 7.38 -7.79 19.52
N PRO A 108 8.21 -8.72 20.04
CA PRO A 108 9.45 -8.35 20.72
C PRO A 108 10.32 -7.57 19.75
N LYS A 109 10.87 -6.43 20.19
CA LYS A 109 11.94 -5.76 19.46
C LYS A 109 13.10 -6.73 19.42
N GLU A 110 13.39 -7.29 18.24
CA GLU A 110 14.62 -8.05 18.04
C GLU A 110 15.75 -7.04 18.23
N ASN A 111 16.41 -7.12 19.40
CA ASN A 111 17.52 -6.26 19.77
C ASN A 111 18.59 -6.38 18.69
N GLY A 112 18.74 -5.34 17.87
CA GLY A 112 19.82 -5.22 16.91
C GLY A 112 21.15 -5.45 17.62
N GLY A 113 21.77 -6.58 17.33
CA GLY A 113 23.10 -6.92 17.77
C GLY A 113 24.12 -5.96 17.17
N ARG A 114 24.95 -5.42 18.07
CA ARG A 114 26.30 -4.84 17.92
C ARG A 114 26.68 -4.23 16.57
#